data_AF-A0A9J7AE06-F1
#
_entry.id   AF-A0A9J7AE06-F1
#
_cell.length_a   1.000
_cell.length_b   1.000
_cell.length_c   1.000
_cell.angle_alpha   90.00
_cell.angle_beta   90.00
_cell.angle_gamma   90.00
#
_symmetry.space_group_name_H-M   'P 1'
#
loop_
_entity.id
_entity.type
_entity.pdbx_description
1 polymer ?
#
loop_
_entity_poly.entity_id
_entity_poly.type
_entity_poly.pdbx_seq_one_letter_code
_entity_poly.pdbx_strand_id
1 'polypeptide(L)'
;MSLNCIFCDKLVFGSTGLTVPKKGPAHHHCYQADAALRRTFQTLDITELNDDELRDLKDLVLTEENDRARRRNGGAEDSADVELF
;
A
#
# COMPACT_ATOMS: atom_id res chain seq x y z
N MET A 1 -31.94 -4.05 -13.24
CA MET A 1 -30.64 -3.81 -12.55
C MET A 1 -29.55 -4.28 -13.51
N SER A 2 -28.70 -3.38 -14.00
CA SER A 2 -27.57 -3.73 -14.89
C SER A 2 -26.33 -4.04 -14.07
N LEU A 3 -25.67 -5.18 -14.34
CA LEU A 3 -24.42 -5.57 -13.68
C LEU A 3 -23.25 -4.84 -14.37
N ASN A 4 -23.00 -3.58 -14.01
CA ASN A 4 -21.90 -2.79 -14.56
C ASN A 4 -20.66 -2.90 -13.69
N CYS A 5 -19.49 -2.97 -14.33
CA CYS A 5 -18.20 -3.07 -13.65
C CYS A 5 -17.89 -1.77 -12.90
N ILE A 6 -17.62 -1.87 -11.59
CA ILE A 6 -17.28 -0.71 -10.74
C ILE A 6 -16.00 0.06 -11.17
N PHE A 7 -15.18 -0.50 -12.05
CA PHE A 7 -13.90 0.10 -12.47
C PHE A 7 -13.92 0.70 -13.87
N CYS A 8 -14.87 0.30 -14.72
CA CYS A 8 -14.91 0.75 -16.11
C CYS A 8 -16.31 1.04 -16.64
N ASP A 9 -17.33 0.95 -15.78
CA ASP A 9 -18.76 1.20 -16.03
C ASP A 9 -19.41 0.38 -17.18
N LYS A 10 -18.66 -0.57 -17.76
CA LYS A 10 -19.14 -1.48 -18.79
C LYS A 10 -19.83 -2.69 -18.19
N LEU A 11 -20.80 -3.24 -18.92
CA LEU A 11 -21.52 -4.45 -18.54
C LEU A 11 -20.58 -5.63 -18.30
N VAL A 12 -20.82 -6.34 -17.19
CA VAL A 12 -20.13 -7.57 -16.81
C VAL A 12 -20.94 -8.75 -17.37
N PHE A 13 -20.54 -9.24 -18.55
CA PHE A 13 -21.19 -10.38 -19.22
C PHE A 13 -20.43 -11.68 -18.95
N GLY A 14 -21.13 -12.73 -18.48
CA GLY A 14 -20.75 -14.16 -18.54
C GLY A 14 -19.41 -14.58 -17.92
N SER A 15 -19.45 -15.49 -16.93
CA SER A 15 -18.36 -16.29 -16.28
C SER A 15 -17.02 -15.62 -15.90
N THR A 16 -16.76 -14.39 -16.32
CA THR A 16 -15.55 -13.59 -16.16
C THR A 16 -15.77 -12.38 -15.24
N GLY A 17 -17.01 -12.25 -14.75
CA GLY A 17 -17.40 -11.30 -13.73
C GLY A 17 -17.17 -11.85 -12.34
N LEU A 18 -16.63 -11.02 -11.45
CA LEU A 18 -16.56 -11.30 -10.02
C LEU A 18 -17.31 -10.22 -9.25
N THR A 19 -17.79 -10.56 -8.06
CA THR A 19 -18.38 -9.59 -7.13
C THR A 19 -17.34 -9.21 -6.09
N VAL A 20 -16.92 -7.94 -6.08
CA VAL A 20 -16.03 -7.40 -5.05
C VAL A 20 -16.84 -7.17 -3.78
N PRO A 21 -16.48 -7.81 -2.64
CA PRO A 21 -17.19 -7.63 -1.38
C PRO A 21 -17.32 -6.15 -1.02
N LYS A 22 -18.52 -5.73 -0.58
CA LYS A 22 -18.85 -4.34 -0.22
C LYS A 22 -18.77 -3.29 -1.35
N LYS A 23 -18.39 -3.63 -2.58
CA LYS A 23 -18.30 -2.68 -3.70
C LYS A 23 -19.28 -2.98 -4.85
N GLY A 24 -19.34 -4.21 -5.34
CA GLY A 24 -20.23 -4.58 -6.46
C GLY A 24 -19.57 -5.44 -7.54
N PRO A 25 -20.22 -5.63 -8.70
CA PRO A 25 -19.71 -6.45 -9.79
C PRO A 25 -18.53 -5.78 -10.52
N ALA A 26 -17.56 -6.58 -10.92
CA ALA A 26 -16.35 -6.15 -11.63
C ALA A 26 -15.92 -7.22 -12.65
N HIS A 27 -15.22 -6.81 -13.72
CA HIS A 27 -14.47 -7.76 -14.56
C HIS A 27 -13.25 -8.26 -13.80
N HIS A 28 -12.88 -9.53 -13.99
CA HIS A 28 -11.70 -10.12 -13.38
C HIS A 28 -10.41 -9.35 -13.68
N HIS A 29 -10.22 -8.93 -14.93
CA HIS A 29 -9.04 -8.17 -15.36
C HIS A 29 -8.99 -6.77 -14.76
N CYS A 30 -10.14 -6.09 -14.65
CA CYS A 30 -10.21 -4.77 -14.02
C CYS A 30 -9.91 -4.84 -12.52
N TYR A 31 -10.41 -5.88 -11.84
CA TYR A 31 -10.09 -6.11 -10.44
C TYR A 31 -8.62 -6.48 -10.23
N GLN A 32 -8.03 -7.30 -11.10
CA GLN A 32 -6.60 -7.62 -11.03
C GLN A 32 -5.71 -6.40 -11.31
N ALA A 33 -6.09 -5.56 -12.27
CA ALA A 33 -5.39 -4.32 -12.54
C ALA A 33 -5.48 -3.36 -11.35
N ASP A 34 -6.67 -3.18 -10.77
CA ASP A 34 -6.89 -2.40 -9.54
C ASP A 34 -6.09 -2.98 -8.36
N ALA A 35 -6.07 -4.30 -8.17
CA ALA A 35 -5.29 -4.96 -7.14
C ALA A 35 -3.76 -4.81 -7.33
N ALA A 36 -3.28 -4.76 -8.58
CA ALA A 36 -1.87 -4.53 -8.88
C ALA A 36 -1.48 -3.04 -8.80
N LEU A 37 -2.42 -2.14 -9.09
CA LEU A 37 -2.27 -0.69 -8.96
C LEU A 37 -2.36 -0.23 -7.51
N ARG A 38 -3.15 -0.94 -6.70
CA ARG A 38 -3.18 -0.78 -5.26
C ARG A 38 -1.84 -1.15 -4.69
N ARG A 39 -1.07 -0.12 -4.33
CA ARG A 39 0.13 -0.25 -3.51
C ARG A 39 -0.29 -0.49 -2.05
N THR A 40 -1.07 -1.54 -1.82
CA THR A 40 -1.52 -1.92 -0.48
C THR A 40 -0.39 -2.63 0.25
N PHE A 41 0.21 -1.96 1.21
CA PHE A 41 1.21 -2.57 2.11
C PHE A 41 0.52 -3.07 3.37
N GLN A 42 0.31 -4.39 3.47
CA GLN A 42 -0.30 -5.16 4.58
C GLN A 42 -1.70 -4.71 5.07
N THR A 43 -1.99 -3.42 5.20
CA THR A 43 -3.29 -2.80 5.51
C THR A 43 -3.40 -1.33 5.05
N LEU A 44 -2.33 -0.72 4.52
CA LEU A 44 -2.28 0.71 4.21
C LEU A 44 -2.51 0.96 2.71
N ASP A 45 -3.55 1.69 2.36
CA ASP A 45 -3.80 2.14 0.99
C ASP A 45 -3.03 3.44 0.71
N ILE A 46 -1.90 3.33 0.01
CA ILE A 46 -1.05 4.49 -0.31
C ILE A 46 -1.79 5.53 -1.16
N THR A 47 -2.83 5.13 -1.90
CA THR A 47 -3.58 6.04 -2.77
C THR A 47 -4.56 6.95 -2.04
N GLU A 48 -4.86 6.64 -0.77
CA GLU A 48 -5.73 7.46 0.08
C GLU A 48 -4.98 8.54 0.87
N LEU A 49 -3.63 8.55 0.84
CA LEU A 49 -2.82 9.56 1.53
C LEU A 49 -2.68 10.85 0.72
N ASN A 50 -2.74 11.98 1.41
CA ASN A 50 -2.36 13.28 0.85
C ASN A 50 -0.84 13.44 0.77
N ASP A 51 -0.37 14.43 0.01
CA ASP A 51 1.07 14.66 -0.24
C ASP A 51 1.90 14.83 1.05
N ASP A 52 1.33 15.45 2.08
CA ASP A 52 2.01 15.63 3.37
C ASP A 52 2.10 14.31 4.14
N GLU A 53 1.02 13.54 4.19
CA GLU A 53 1.01 12.23 4.86
C GLU A 53 1.91 11.22 4.12
N LEU A 54 2.02 11.35 2.80
CA LEU A 54 2.96 10.56 1.98
C LEU A 54 4.42 10.89 2.32
N ARG A 55 4.74 12.16 2.60
CA ARG A 55 6.08 12.58 3.06
C ARG A 55 6.39 12.05 4.44
N ASP A 56 5.45 12.16 5.38
CA ASP A 56 5.61 11.61 6.73
C ASP A 56 5.81 10.09 6.68
N LEU A 57 5.05 9.40 5.84
CA LEU A 57 5.23 7.97 5.62
C LEU A 57 6.62 7.62 5.07
N LYS A 58 7.15 8.44 4.15
CA LYS A 58 8.51 8.27 3.63
C LYS A 58 9.54 8.41 4.74
N ASP A 59 9.40 9.40 5.62
CA ASP A 59 10.34 9.62 6.73
C ASP A 59 10.27 8.49 7.77
N LEU A 60 9.07 7.96 8.05
CA LEU A 60 8.88 6.78 8.89
C LEU A 60 9.55 5.54 8.30
N VAL A 61 9.39 5.30 6.99
CA VAL A 61 10.02 4.18 6.30
C VAL A 61 11.55 4.29 6.36
N LEU A 62 12.11 5.48 6.12
CA LEU A 62 13.55 5.71 6.22
C LEU A 62 14.08 5.44 7.64
N THR A 63 13.32 5.84 8.65
CA THR A 63 13.67 5.60 10.06
C THR A 63 13.70 4.10 10.37
N GLU A 64 12.67 3.37 9.94
CA GLU A 64 12.57 1.92 10.11
C GLU A 64 13.67 1.16 9.33
N GLU A 65 14.00 1.59 8.12
CA GLU A 65 15.12 1.04 7.34
C GLU A 65 16.46 1.24 8.05
N ASN A 66 16.71 2.45 8.56
CA ASN A 66 17.91 2.76 9.35
C ASN A 66 17.98 1.93 10.63
N ASP A 67 16.88 1.76 11.35
CA ASP A 67 16.81 0.91 12.54
C ASP A 67 17.09 -0.56 12.23
N ARG A 68 16.55 -1.07 11.12
CA ARG A 68 16.83 -2.45 10.67
C ARG A 68 18.28 -2.62 10.23
N ALA A 69 18.86 -1.62 9.58
CA ALA A 69 20.28 -1.63 9.21
C ALA A 69 21.17 -1.65 10.46
N ARG A 70 20.89 -0.81 11.46
CA ARG A 70 21.58 -0.81 12.76
C ARG A 70 21.48 -2.17 13.46
N ARG A 71 20.28 -2.75 13.53
CA ARG A 71 20.05 -4.06 14.15
C ARG A 71 20.75 -5.20 13.41
N ARG A 72 20.83 -5.15 12.08
CA ARG A 72 21.50 -6.18 11.25
C ARG A 72 23.03 -6.13 11.35
N ASN A 73 23.61 -4.94 11.51
CA ASN A 73 25.06 -4.76 11.58
C ASN A 73 25.68 -5.10 12.95
N GLY A 74 24.89 -5.58 13.92
CA GLY A 74 25.37 -6.06 15.20
C GLY A 74 25.73 -4.92 16.16
N GLY A 75 24.98 -4.81 17.26
CA GLY A 75 25.35 -3.94 18.37
C GLY A 75 26.74 -4.33 18.91
N ALA A 76 27.70 -3.42 18.80
CA ALA A 76 28.75 -3.30 19.79
C ALA A 76 28.26 -2.23 20.79
N GLU A 77 27.90 -2.69 21.98
CA GLU A 77 27.82 -1.83 23.16
C GLU A 77 29.17 -1.11 23.32
N ASP A 78 29.19 0.22 23.42
CA ASP A 78 29.57 0.92 24.65
C ASP A 78 29.59 2.45 24.42
N SER A 79 29.25 3.16 25.49
CA SER A 79 29.48 4.58 25.79
C SER A 79 28.99 5.64 24.81
N ALA A 80 27.95 6.34 25.26
CA ALA A 80 27.94 7.80 25.37
C ALA A 80 29.12 8.54 24.70
N ASP A 81 28.89 9.04 23.49
CA ASP A 81 29.53 10.27 23.01
C ASP A 81 28.52 11.00 22.12
N VAL A 82 27.58 11.66 22.80
CA VAL A 82 26.99 12.88 22.25
C VAL A 82 28.09 13.94 22.36
N GLU A 83 28.93 14.06 21.34
CA GLU A 83 29.80 15.23 21.23
C GLU A 83 28.94 16.45 20.84
N LEU A 84 28.51 17.19 21.87
CA LEU A 84 28.07 18.57 21.72
C LEU A 84 29.31 19.43 21.45
N PHE A 85 29.53 19.78 20.18
CA PHE A 85 30.31 20.96 19.80
C PHE A 85 29.40 21.98 19.10
#